data_AF-R0KVD7-F1
#
_entry.id   AF-R0KVD7-F1
#
_cell.length_a   1.000
_cell.length_b   1.000
_cell.length_c   1.000
_cell.angle_alpha   90.00
_cell.angle_beta   90.00
_cell.angle_gamma   90.00
#
_symmetry.space_group_name_H-M   'P 1'
#
loop_
_entity.id
_entity.type
_entity.pdbx_description
1 polymer ?
#
loop_
_entity_poly.entity_id
_entity_poly.type
_entity_poly.pdbx_seq_one_letter_code
_entity_poly.pdbx_strand_id
1 'polypeptide(L)' 'GGSVDWASFISTDSTYTEFGPEVEGQAMASLDDFLSEAHQSLTSLCLQDSACSFCDVSTRTENPAEV' A
#
# COMPACT_ATOMS: atom_id res chain seq x y z
N GLY A 1 -10.49 11.82 -17.23
CA GLY A 1 -10.20 11.59 -15.81
C GLY A 1 -9.86 10.13 -15.67
N GLY A 2 -8.70 9.81 -15.09
CA GLY A 2 -8.23 8.43 -14.92
C GLY A 2 -8.91 7.73 -13.75
N SER A 3 -8.91 6.40 -13.78
CA SER A 3 -9.20 5.56 -12.61
C SER A 3 -8.06 5.66 -11.61
N VAL A 4 -8.37 5.41 -10.34
CA VAL A 4 -7.36 5.10 -9.33
C VAL A 4 -7.28 3.58 -9.27
N ASP A 5 -6.09 3.06 -9.49
CA ASP A 5 -5.81 1.63 -9.48
C ASP A 5 -5.01 1.27 -8.23
N TRP A 6 -5.34 0.12 -7.64
CA TRP A 6 -4.72 -0.36 -6.40
C TRP A 6 -3.30 -0.84 -6.65
N ALA A 7 -2.31 -0.32 -5.91
CA ALA A 7 -0.90 -0.70 -6.06
C ALA A 7 -0.45 -1.70 -4.99
N SER A 8 -0.57 -1.39 -3.71
CA SER A 8 -0.23 -2.32 -2.63
C SER A 8 -0.93 -2.01 -1.31
N PHE A 9 -1.10 -3.04 -0.49
CA PHE A 9 -1.56 -3.00 0.89
C PHE A 9 -0.49 -3.58 1.80
N ILE A 10 -0.30 -2.98 2.98
CA ILE A 10 0.36 -3.65 4.09
C ILE A 10 -0.45 -3.40 5.37
N SER A 11 -0.74 -4.47 6.11
CA SER A 11 -1.43 -4.37 7.39
C SER A 11 -0.55 -3.65 8.41
N THR A 12 -1.18 -2.97 9.37
CA THR A 12 -0.47 -2.22 10.43
C THR A 12 0.35 -3.11 11.38
N ASP A 13 0.12 -4.43 11.36
CA ASP A 13 0.90 -5.43 12.10
C ASP A 13 1.94 -6.14 11.21
N SER A 14 2.11 -5.69 9.97
CA SER A 14 3.04 -6.25 8.97
C SER A 14 2.83 -7.74 8.66
N THR A 15 1.71 -8.35 9.07
CA THR A 15 1.45 -9.78 8.85
C THR A 15 0.89 -10.09 7.48
N TYR A 16 0.33 -9.09 6.80
CA TYR A 16 -0.34 -9.24 5.52
C TYR A 16 0.07 -8.14 4.55
N THR A 17 0.47 -8.57 3.36
CA THR A 17 0.82 -7.68 2.24
C THR A 17 0.12 -8.18 0.99
N GLU A 18 -0.49 -7.26 0.24
CA GLU A 18 -1.16 -7.53 -1.03
C GLU A 18 -0.66 -6.58 -2.10
N PHE A 19 -0.53 -7.05 -3.33
CA PHE A 19 -0.10 -6.25 -4.47
C PHE A 19 -1.20 -6.23 -5.53
N GLY A 20 -1.35 -5.08 -6.18
CA GLY A 20 -2.20 -4.95 -7.36
C GLY A 20 -1.63 -5.76 -8.53
N PRO A 21 -2.49 -6.25 -9.44
CA PRO A 21 -2.08 -7.12 -10.54
C PRO A 21 -1.09 -6.44 -11.51
N GLU A 22 -1.11 -5.12 -11.60
CA GLU A 22 -0.22 -4.36 -12.49
C GLU A 22 1.21 -4.28 -11.96
N VAL A 23 1.41 -4.41 -10.65
CA VAL A 23 2.72 -4.27 -9.99
C VAL A 23 3.19 -5.53 -9.28
N GLU A 24 2.43 -6.62 -9.40
CA GLU A 24 2.75 -7.91 -8.80
C GLU A 24 4.09 -8.45 -9.33
N GLY A 25 5.00 -8.81 -8.42
CA GLY A 25 6.35 -9.25 -8.76
C GLY A 25 7.35 -8.14 -9.09
N GLN A 26 6.90 -6.88 -9.19
CA GLN A 26 7.75 -5.71 -9.41
C GLN A 26 7.74 -4.75 -8.22
N ALA A 27 6.70 -4.81 -7.39
CA ALA A 27 6.56 -4.05 -6.16
C ALA A 27 7.05 -4.84 -4.94
N MET A 28 7.54 -4.09 -3.95
CA MET A 28 7.78 -4.56 -2.59
C MET A 28 7.28 -3.49 -1.63
N ALA A 29 6.54 -3.91 -0.60
CA ALA A 29 6.02 -3.04 0.44
C ALA A 29 6.61 -3.44 1.79
N SER A 30 6.88 -2.46 2.63
CA SER A 30 7.41 -2.65 3.99
C SER A 30 6.88 -1.58 4.92
N LEU A 31 6.77 -1.91 6.20
CA LEU A 31 6.37 -0.99 7.26
C LEU A 31 7.53 -0.84 8.25
N ASP A 32 7.87 0.39 8.59
CA ASP A 32 8.74 0.71 9.71
C ASP A 32 7.86 1.04 10.93
N ASP A 33 7.73 0.08 11.83
CA ASP A 33 6.90 0.21 13.05
C ASP A 33 7.44 1.28 14.02
N PHE A 34 8.74 1.56 14.00
CA PHE A 34 9.33 2.58 14.88
C PHE A 34 8.99 3.99 14.42
N LEU A 35 8.90 4.18 13.10
CA LEU A 35 8.60 5.47 12.48
C LEU A 35 7.13 5.62 12.10
N SER A 36 6.35 4.54 12.15
CA SER A 36 4.99 4.49 11.58
C SER A 36 4.97 4.89 10.10
N GLU A 37 6.01 4.47 9.35
CA GLU A 37 6.18 4.80 7.94
C GLU A 37 5.98 3.57 7.06
N ALA A 38 5.12 3.70 6.04
CA ALA A 38 4.98 2.70 5.00
C ALA A 38 5.87 3.07 3.80
N HIS A 39 6.64 2.11 3.32
CA HIS A 39 7.48 2.25 2.15
C HIS A 39 7.04 1.31 1.03
N GLN A 40 7.09 1.81 -0.20
CA GLN A 40 6.89 1.02 -1.40
C GLN A 40 8.07 1.23 -2.34
N SER A 41 8.71 0.14 -2.75
CA SER A 41 9.72 0.15 -3.82
C SER A 41 9.16 -0.53 -5.07
N LEU A 42 9.34 0.10 -6.21
CA LEU A 42 8.98 -0.41 -7.52
C LEU A 42 10.24 -0.66 -8.34
N THR A 43 10.31 -1.79 -9.02
CA THR A 43 11.44 -2.18 -9.86
C THR A 43 11.01 -2.34 -11.32
N SER A 44 11.96 -2.24 -12.26
CA SER A 44 11.70 -2.41 -13.70
C SER A 44 10.69 -1.43 -14.33
N LEU A 45 10.58 -0.22 -13.79
CA LEU A 45 9.66 0.81 -14.29
C LEU A 45 10.00 1.27 -15.71
N CYS A 46 8.97 1.53 -16.51
CA CYS A 46 9.05 2.12 -17.84
C CYS A 46 8.27 3.44 -17.93
N LEU A 47 8.41 4.16 -19.05
CA LEU A 47 7.75 5.46 -19.24
C LEU A 47 6.22 5.38 -19.18
N GLN A 48 5.63 4.24 -19.55
CA GLN A 48 4.18 4.03 -19.48
C GLN A 48 3.65 3.92 -18.05
N ASP A 49 4.49 3.59 -17.07
CA ASP A 49 4.10 3.43 -15.66
C ASP A 49 4.02 4.77 -14.90
N SER A 50 4.15 5.90 -15.62
CA SER A 50 4.08 7.23 -15.04
C SER A 50 2.67 7.53 -14.53
N ALA A 51 2.51 7.57 -13.21
CA ALA A 51 1.24 7.86 -12.55
C ALA A 51 1.41 8.78 -11.34
N CYS A 52 0.30 9.34 -10.86
CA CYS A 52 0.25 9.99 -9.56
C CYS A 52 0.02 8.93 -8.48
N SER A 53 0.98 8.77 -7.57
CA SER A 53 0.86 7.84 -6.45
C SER A 53 0.22 8.52 -5.24
N PHE A 54 -0.67 7.81 -4.56
CA PHE A 54 -1.32 8.24 -3.34
C PHE A 54 -1.09 7.21 -2.23
N CYS A 55 -0.94 7.68 -1.00
CA CYS A 55 -0.88 6.83 0.19
C CYS A 55 -2.15 7.02 1.00
N ASP A 56 -2.75 5.93 1.46
CA ASP A 56 -3.94 5.92 2.30
C ASP A 56 -3.67 5.08 3.57
N VAL A 57 -4.35 5.41 4.66
CA VAL A 57 -4.23 4.71 5.95
C VAL A 57 -5.63 4.44 6.47
N SER A 58 -6.03 3.16 6.48
CA SER A 58 -7.30 2.74 7.07
C SER A 58 -7.10 2.34 8.53
N THR A 59 -7.62 3.13 9.47
CA THR A 59 -7.70 2.72 10.88
C THR A 59 -9.07 2.10 11.14
N ARG A 60 -9.11 0.78 11.41
CA ARG A 60 -10.33 0.14 11.90
C ARG A 60 -10.59 0.68 13.30
N THR A 61 -11.50 1.63 13.41
CA THR A 61 -12.00 2.07 14.72
C THR A 61 -12.99 1.01 15.20
N GLU A 62 -12.56 0.14 16.12
CA GLU A 62 -13.51 -0.68 16.85
C GLU A 62 -14.37 0.26 17.71
N ASN A 63 -15.68 0.24 17.49
CA ASN A 63 -16.60 1.05 18.27
C ASN A 63 -16.57 0.55 19.73
N PRO A 64 -16.15 1.36 20.72
CA PRO A 64 -16.04 0.94 22.11
C PRO A 64 -17.39 0.62 22.78
N ALA A 65 -18.51 0.77 22.08
CA ALA A 65 -19.85 0.48 22.59
C ALA A 65 -20.24 -1.01 22.56
N GLU A 66 -19.39 -1.90 22.04
CA GLU A 66 -19.69 -3.32 21.82
C GLU A 66 -18.85 -4.27 22.72
N VAL A 67 -18.43 -3.82 23.92
CA VAL A 67 -17.76 -4.65 24.95
C VAL A 67 -18.53 -4.71 26.28
#